data_AF-A0A8J9SSU6-F1
#
_entry.id   AF-A0A8J9SSU6-F1
#
_cell.length_a   1.000
_cell.length_b   1.000
_cell.length_c   1.000
_cell.angle_alpha   90.00
_cell.angle_beta   90.00
_cell.angle_gamma   90.00
#
_symmetry.space_group_name_H-M   'P 1'
#
loop_
_entity.id
_entity.type
_entity.pdbx_description
1 polymer ?
#
loop_
_entity_poly.entity_id
_entity_poly.type
_entity_poly.pdbx_seq_one_letter_code
_entity_poly.pdbx_strand_id
1 'polypeptide(L)'
;MTPLQTAPSALKIGVGIRAGDAVFNGHKVSVDFGDAYVDCALQIEAHWKKQNQPVIWYVMSESLELRSAIKENYGKERTIITDTSTVMQHINCKDYGQNACHPNVTADDALRMAAGQVWVFSATDIQVISKESGFARMGAFLSSRFHNIYSIDGIHAPGNPRRCGRTEYDTVEASAQHSSGIR
;
A
#
# COMPACT_ATOMS: atom_id res chain seq x y z
N MET A 1 -4.06 -2.26 20.87
CA MET A 1 -4.70 -2.91 19.70
C MET A 1 -4.94 -1.84 18.65
N THR A 2 -4.63 -2.10 17.38
CA THR A 2 -4.84 -1.15 16.27
C THR A 2 -6.32 -1.06 15.90
N PRO A 3 -6.84 0.10 15.44
CA PRO A 3 -8.24 0.25 15.03
C PRO A 3 -8.69 -0.77 13.97
N LEU A 4 -7.76 -1.26 13.13
CA LEU A 4 -8.00 -2.35 12.16
C LEU A 4 -8.49 -3.66 12.81
N GLN A 5 -8.08 -3.96 14.04
CA GLN A 5 -8.47 -5.19 14.74
C GLN A 5 -9.68 -4.98 15.65
N THR A 6 -9.91 -3.77 16.13
CA THR A 6 -10.96 -3.46 17.10
C THR A 6 -12.26 -2.94 16.47
N ALA A 7 -12.28 -2.69 15.16
CA ALA A 7 -13.47 -2.27 14.41
C ALA A 7 -13.94 -3.38 13.44
N PRO A 8 -14.57 -4.46 13.93
CA PRO A 8 -15.00 -5.58 13.08
C PRO A 8 -16.12 -5.21 12.10
N SER A 9 -16.88 -4.14 12.38
CA SER A 9 -17.94 -3.65 11.49
C SER A 9 -17.45 -2.69 10.41
N ALA A 10 -16.23 -2.17 10.52
CA ALA A 10 -15.69 -1.23 9.53
C ALA A 10 -15.29 -1.95 8.24
N LEU A 11 -15.49 -1.29 7.09
CA LEU A 11 -14.86 -1.69 5.83
C LEU A 11 -13.39 -1.26 5.86
N LYS A 12 -12.47 -2.22 5.73
CA LYS A 12 -11.03 -1.97 5.78
C LYS A 12 -10.43 -2.07 4.38
N ILE A 13 -9.89 -0.97 3.88
CA ILE A 13 -9.26 -0.91 2.55
C ILE A 13 -7.75 -0.78 2.75
N GLY A 14 -6.99 -1.76 2.28
CA GLY A 14 -5.53 -1.70 2.19
C GLY A 14 -5.11 -1.00 0.91
N VAL A 15 -4.22 -0.01 1.00
CA VAL A 15 -3.61 0.67 -0.15
C VAL A 15 -2.10 0.48 -0.09
N GLY A 16 -1.56 -0.39 -0.94
CA GLY A 16 -0.15 -0.78 -0.96
C GLY A 16 0.56 -0.23 -2.19
N ILE A 17 1.35 0.83 -2.03
CA ILE A 17 1.96 1.58 -3.13
C ILE A 17 3.47 1.34 -3.16
N ARG A 18 3.97 0.84 -4.29
CA ARG A 18 5.39 0.75 -4.61
C ARG A 18 5.83 2.04 -5.32
N ALA A 19 6.63 2.83 -4.64
CA ALA A 19 7.19 4.10 -5.09
C ALA A 19 8.50 3.95 -5.89
N GLY A 20 9.19 2.81 -5.79
CA GLY A 20 10.44 2.52 -6.50
C GLY A 20 11.68 2.64 -5.62
N ASP A 21 12.79 1.99 -6.00
CA ASP A 21 13.99 1.91 -5.15
C ASP A 21 14.73 3.24 -5.01
N ALA A 22 14.46 4.19 -5.91
CA ALA A 22 15.02 5.53 -5.83
C ALA A 22 14.72 6.24 -4.50
N VAL A 23 13.61 5.91 -3.83
CA VAL A 23 13.23 6.51 -2.53
C VAL A 23 14.22 6.17 -1.42
N PHE A 24 14.91 5.03 -1.50
CA PHE A 24 15.97 4.67 -0.55
C PHE A 24 17.23 5.53 -0.72
N ASN A 25 17.36 6.24 -1.85
CA ASN A 25 18.40 7.22 -2.11
C ASN A 25 17.92 8.66 -1.88
N GLY A 26 16.81 8.85 -1.15
CA GLY A 26 16.27 10.17 -0.82
C GLY A 26 15.47 10.83 -1.94
N HIS A 27 15.12 10.10 -3.01
CA HIS A 27 14.20 10.63 -4.01
C HIS A 27 12.82 10.83 -3.39
N LYS A 28 12.28 12.04 -3.54
CA LYS A 28 10.94 12.38 -3.08
C LYS A 28 9.92 11.97 -4.12
N VAL A 29 8.80 11.46 -3.65
CA VAL A 29 7.64 11.12 -4.48
C VAL A 29 6.50 12.07 -4.11
N SER A 30 5.89 12.69 -5.13
CA SER A 30 4.77 13.60 -4.93
C SER A 30 3.52 12.82 -4.52
N VAL A 31 2.55 13.51 -3.90
CA VAL A 31 1.27 12.90 -3.54
C VAL A 31 0.51 12.42 -4.76
N ASP A 32 0.63 13.11 -5.89
CA ASP A 32 -0.05 12.81 -7.15
C ASP A 32 0.28 11.40 -7.68
N PHE A 33 1.46 10.86 -7.31
CA PHE A 33 1.82 9.47 -7.62
C PHE A 33 0.84 8.46 -6.99
N GLY A 34 0.24 8.82 -5.85
CA GLY A 34 -0.76 8.05 -5.14
C GLY A 34 -2.19 8.22 -5.64
N ASP A 35 -2.47 9.19 -6.53
CA ASP A 35 -3.85 9.58 -6.86
C ASP A 35 -4.65 8.43 -7.46
N ALA A 36 -4.08 7.67 -8.40
CA ALA A 36 -4.77 6.52 -8.99
C ALA A 36 -5.17 5.46 -7.94
N TYR A 37 -4.36 5.30 -6.89
CA TYR A 37 -4.62 4.36 -5.80
C TYR A 37 -5.70 4.89 -4.86
N VAL A 38 -5.64 6.18 -4.54
CA VAL A 38 -6.66 6.88 -3.76
C VAL A 38 -7.99 6.85 -4.48
N ASP A 39 -8.03 7.19 -5.77
CA ASP A 39 -9.23 7.15 -6.60
C ASP A 39 -9.86 5.75 -6.64
N CYS A 40 -9.04 4.72 -6.76
CA CYS A 40 -9.51 3.34 -6.68
C CYS A 40 -10.11 3.02 -5.31
N ALA A 41 -9.46 3.44 -4.22
CA ALA A 41 -9.98 3.26 -2.85
C ALA A 41 -11.29 4.04 -2.62
N LEU A 42 -11.45 5.23 -3.22
CA LEU A 42 -12.67 6.02 -3.19
C LEU A 42 -13.83 5.33 -3.92
N GLN A 43 -13.56 4.78 -5.11
CA GLN A 43 -14.54 3.99 -5.85
C GLN A 43 -14.97 2.75 -5.06
N ILE A 44 -14.01 2.05 -4.46
CA ILE A 44 -14.29 0.90 -3.60
C ILE A 44 -15.17 1.32 -2.42
N GLU A 45 -14.83 2.42 -1.74
CA GLU A 45 -15.66 2.96 -0.66
C GLU A 45 -17.10 3.20 -1.15
N ALA A 46 -17.28 3.89 -2.28
CA ALA A 46 -18.60 4.20 -2.81
C ALA A 46 -19.43 2.94 -3.16
N HIS A 47 -18.78 1.89 -3.65
CA HIS A 47 -19.47 0.68 -4.10
C HIS A 47 -19.67 -0.37 -2.99
N TRP A 48 -18.75 -0.47 -2.04
CA TRP A 48 -18.71 -1.57 -1.06
C TRP A 48 -19.22 -1.18 0.32
N LYS A 49 -19.14 0.10 0.69
CA LYS A 49 -19.60 0.61 1.99
C LYS A 49 -21.10 0.41 2.13
N LYS A 50 -21.51 -0.20 3.25
CA LYS A 50 -22.93 -0.24 3.65
C LYS A 50 -23.33 1.07 4.32
N GLN A 51 -24.63 1.36 4.36
CA GLN A 51 -25.14 2.53 5.07
C GLN A 51 -24.64 2.55 6.52
N ASN A 52 -24.13 3.71 6.96
CA ASN A 52 -23.54 3.94 8.29
C ASN A 52 -22.33 3.06 8.64
N GLN A 53 -21.74 2.35 7.69
CA GLN A 53 -20.55 1.56 7.93
C GLN A 53 -19.31 2.47 8.01
N PRO A 54 -18.51 2.41 9.09
CA PRO A 54 -17.23 3.11 9.13
C PRO A 54 -16.27 2.56 8.07
N VAL A 55 -15.36 3.41 7.59
CA VAL A 55 -14.33 3.02 6.62
C VAL A 55 -12.97 3.37 7.19
N ILE A 56 -12.04 2.43 7.12
CA ILE A 56 -10.67 2.58 7.59
C ILE A 56 -9.74 2.23 6.43
N TRP A 57 -8.80 3.11 6.13
CA TRP A 57 -7.75 2.84 5.15
C TRP A 57 -6.47 2.47 5.88
N TYR A 58 -5.79 1.42 5.42
CA TYR A 58 -4.42 1.14 5.82
C TYR A 58 -3.49 1.39 4.64
N VAL A 59 -2.65 2.41 4.73
CA VAL A 59 -1.73 2.78 3.65
C VAL A 59 -0.34 2.28 3.99
N MET A 60 0.31 1.58 3.07
CA MET A 60 1.72 1.22 3.17
C MET A 60 2.47 1.56 1.88
N SER A 61 3.69 2.07 2.04
CA SER A 61 4.65 2.36 0.98
C SER A 61 6.02 2.48 1.63
N GLU A 62 7.07 2.19 0.87
CA GLU A 62 8.44 2.43 1.28
C GLU A 62 8.79 3.93 1.36
N SER A 63 8.05 4.80 0.65
CA SER A 63 8.24 6.25 0.74
C SER A 63 7.57 6.80 2.00
N LEU A 64 8.36 7.47 2.84
CA LEU A 64 7.87 8.17 4.02
C LEU A 64 7.05 9.40 3.61
N GLU A 65 7.53 10.13 2.61
CA GLU A 65 6.90 11.33 2.06
C GLU A 65 5.52 11.01 1.51
N LEU A 66 5.40 9.94 0.70
CA LEU A 66 4.13 9.55 0.10
C LEU A 66 3.09 9.16 1.16
N ARG A 67 3.47 8.34 2.15
CA ARG A 67 2.57 7.96 3.26
C ARG A 67 2.08 9.19 4.03
N SER A 68 3.01 10.09 4.35
CA SER A 68 2.72 11.30 5.10
C SER A 68 1.80 12.23 4.30
N ALA A 69 2.10 12.43 3.02
CA ALA A 69 1.31 13.27 2.14
C ALA A 69 -0.11 12.71 1.91
N ILE A 70 -0.26 11.40 1.73
CA ILE A 70 -1.59 10.77 1.63
C ILE A 70 -2.37 10.99 2.93
N LYS A 71 -1.73 10.77 4.09
CA LYS A 71 -2.38 10.97 5.39
C LYS A 71 -2.78 12.43 5.62
N GLU A 72 -1.95 13.39 5.23
CA GLU A 72 -2.21 14.83 5.39
C GLU A 72 -3.34 15.31 4.48
N ASN A 73 -3.30 14.94 3.20
CA ASN A 73 -4.26 15.42 2.20
C ASN A 73 -5.65 14.76 2.35
N TYR A 74 -5.68 13.46 2.65
CA TYR A 74 -6.94 12.69 2.64
C TYR A 74 -7.44 12.32 4.05
N GLY A 75 -6.61 12.49 5.09
CA GLY A 75 -6.93 12.04 6.45
C GLY A 75 -7.88 12.93 7.25
N LYS A 76 -8.27 14.11 6.72
CA LYS A 76 -9.27 14.98 7.36
C LYS A 76 -10.69 14.42 7.23
N GLU A 77 -10.97 13.77 6.11
CA GLU A 77 -12.29 13.18 5.81
C GLU A 77 -12.35 11.68 6.12
N ARG A 78 -11.19 11.02 6.26
CA ARG A 78 -11.09 9.56 6.34
C ARG A 78 -10.17 9.10 7.46
N THR A 79 -10.53 7.97 8.05
CA THR A 79 -9.66 7.27 9.01
C THR A 79 -8.55 6.54 8.26
N ILE A 80 -7.43 7.22 8.02
CA ILE A 80 -6.24 6.62 7.41
C ILE A 80 -5.25 6.19 8.51
N ILE A 81 -4.81 4.95 8.48
CA ILE A 81 -3.78 4.39 9.35
C ILE A 81 -2.57 4.13 8.49
N THR A 82 -1.46 4.76 8.84
CA THR A 82 -0.16 4.53 8.24
C THR A 82 0.90 4.98 9.24
N ASP A 83 2.09 4.41 9.16
CA ASP A 83 3.24 4.96 9.86
C ASP A 83 3.72 6.20 9.09
N THR A 84 4.02 7.28 9.79
CA THR A 84 4.51 8.55 9.21
C THR A 84 5.84 8.98 9.84
N SER A 85 6.57 8.05 10.45
CA SER A 85 7.79 8.33 11.19
C SER A 85 8.98 7.45 10.79
N THR A 86 8.73 6.19 10.42
CA THR A 86 9.84 5.27 10.11
C THR A 86 10.30 5.46 8.68
N VAL A 87 11.59 5.70 8.48
CA VAL A 87 12.23 5.61 7.16
C VAL A 87 12.50 4.15 6.85
N MET A 88 12.00 3.66 5.72
CA MET A 88 12.24 2.29 5.28
C MET A 88 13.63 2.16 4.67
N GLN A 89 14.24 0.99 4.83
CA GLN A 89 15.59 0.71 4.36
C GLN A 89 15.59 -0.48 3.41
N HIS A 90 16.40 -0.37 2.36
CA HIS A 90 16.68 -1.48 1.48
C HIS A 90 17.74 -2.39 2.12
N ILE A 91 17.50 -3.71 2.18
CA ILE A 91 18.43 -4.65 2.82
C ILE A 91 19.71 -4.90 1.99
N ASN A 92 19.69 -4.57 0.70
CA ASN A 92 20.86 -4.68 -0.17
C ASN A 92 21.70 -3.38 -0.13
N CYS A 93 22.46 -3.16 0.94
CA CYS A 93 23.29 -1.98 1.10
C CYS A 93 24.40 -1.85 0.06
N LYS A 94 24.86 -2.98 -0.49
CA LYS A 94 25.99 -3.01 -1.43
C LYS A 94 25.64 -2.35 -2.75
N ASP A 95 24.44 -2.60 -3.26
CA ASP A 95 24.03 -2.14 -4.59
C ASP A 95 23.38 -0.75 -4.57
N TYR A 96 22.95 -0.27 -3.40
CA TYR A 96 22.30 1.04 -3.23
C TYR A 96 23.15 2.07 -2.46
N GLY A 97 24.38 1.71 -2.04
CA GLY A 97 25.33 2.60 -1.38
C GLY A 97 25.08 2.77 0.12
N GLN A 98 26.07 3.34 0.84
CA GLN A 98 26.02 3.50 2.29
C GLN A 98 24.84 4.37 2.77
N ASN A 99 24.35 5.29 1.93
CA ASN A 99 23.22 6.16 2.27
C ASN A 99 21.87 5.42 2.22
N ALA A 100 21.76 4.34 1.43
CA ALA A 100 20.57 3.50 1.39
C ALA A 100 20.43 2.62 2.64
N CYS A 101 21.50 2.50 3.42
CA CYS A 101 21.49 1.80 4.68
C CYS A 101 21.77 2.76 5.84
N HIS A 102 20.70 3.26 6.44
CA HIS A 102 20.78 4.15 7.59
C HIS A 102 21.58 3.45 8.70
N PRO A 103 22.62 4.10 9.27
CA PRO A 103 23.56 3.45 10.18
C PRO A 103 22.90 2.90 11.46
N ASN A 104 21.72 3.41 11.79
CA ASN A 104 20.97 3.04 12.99
C ASN A 104 19.80 2.08 12.73
N VAL A 105 19.64 1.57 11.51
CA VAL A 105 18.57 0.61 11.17
C VAL A 105 19.21 -0.68 10.67
N THR A 106 18.94 -1.77 11.38
CA THR A 106 19.50 -3.07 11.05
C THR A 106 18.64 -3.80 10.00
N ALA A 107 19.19 -4.82 9.37
CA ALA A 107 18.42 -5.68 8.46
C ALA A 107 17.26 -6.41 9.19
N ASP A 108 17.43 -6.72 10.48
CA ASP A 108 16.37 -7.30 11.32
C ASP A 108 15.24 -6.29 11.57
N ASP A 109 15.56 -5.02 11.80
CA ASP A 109 14.55 -3.95 11.92
C ASP A 109 13.75 -3.80 10.61
N ALA A 110 14.45 -3.77 9.47
CA ALA A 110 13.81 -3.68 8.15
C ALA A 110 12.88 -4.88 7.89
N LEU A 111 13.33 -6.10 8.23
CA LEU A 111 12.53 -7.31 8.10
C LEU A 111 11.29 -7.28 9.00
N ARG A 112 11.44 -6.90 10.27
CA ARG A 112 10.32 -6.79 11.22
C ARG A 112 9.29 -5.78 10.76
N MET A 113 9.73 -4.63 10.26
CA MET A 113 8.86 -3.61 9.71
C MET A 113 8.10 -4.12 8.48
N ALA A 114 8.81 -4.73 7.52
CA ALA A 114 8.18 -5.28 6.32
C ALA A 114 7.16 -6.38 6.66
N ALA A 115 7.53 -7.32 7.55
CA ALA A 115 6.64 -8.39 8.00
C ALA A 115 5.40 -7.83 8.72
N GLY A 116 5.59 -6.84 9.61
CA GLY A 116 4.52 -6.15 10.30
C GLY A 116 3.55 -5.43 9.35
N GLN A 117 4.08 -4.74 8.34
CA GLN A 117 3.24 -4.08 7.33
C GLN A 117 2.44 -5.08 6.51
N VAL A 118 3.07 -6.15 6.01
CA VAL A 118 2.40 -7.21 5.26
C VAL A 118 1.29 -7.86 6.10
N TRP A 119 1.55 -8.11 7.38
CA TRP A 119 0.57 -8.69 8.31
C TRP A 119 -0.62 -7.76 8.57
N VAL A 120 -0.38 -6.47 8.82
CA VAL A 120 -1.47 -5.50 9.02
C VAL A 120 -2.26 -5.31 7.72
N PHE A 121 -1.58 -5.30 6.58
CA PHE A 121 -2.19 -5.19 5.27
C PHE A 121 -3.09 -6.39 4.94
N SER A 122 -2.66 -7.62 5.26
CA SER A 122 -3.46 -8.82 5.04
C SER A 122 -4.74 -8.87 5.88
N ALA A 123 -4.79 -8.12 6.99
CA ALA A 123 -5.99 -8.00 7.82
C ALA A 123 -7.07 -7.05 7.25
N THR A 124 -6.83 -6.43 6.10
CA THR A 124 -7.83 -5.60 5.40
C THR A 124 -8.81 -6.46 4.60
N ASP A 125 -9.97 -5.90 4.24
CA ASP A 125 -11.03 -6.61 3.50
C ASP A 125 -10.81 -6.55 1.99
N ILE A 126 -10.31 -5.42 1.49
CA ILE A 126 -10.06 -5.14 0.07
C ILE A 126 -8.68 -4.49 -0.06
N GLN A 127 -7.89 -4.87 -1.06
CA GLN A 127 -6.52 -4.43 -1.29
C GLN A 127 -6.37 -3.78 -2.67
N VAL A 128 -6.03 -2.49 -2.67
CA VAL A 128 -5.53 -1.76 -3.83
C VAL A 128 -4.01 -1.85 -3.79
N ILE A 129 -3.38 -2.38 -4.84
CA ILE A 129 -1.94 -2.69 -4.85
C ILE A 129 -1.26 -2.18 -6.10
N SER A 130 0.02 -1.81 -6.00
CA SER A 130 0.88 -1.70 -7.19
C SER A 130 1.18 -3.11 -7.72
N LYS A 131 1.06 -3.32 -9.03
CA LYS A 131 1.37 -4.61 -9.69
C LYS A 131 2.81 -5.07 -9.42
N GLU A 132 3.72 -4.12 -9.30
CA GLU A 132 5.17 -4.30 -9.14
C GLU A 132 5.55 -4.55 -7.67
N SER A 133 4.60 -4.40 -6.73
CA SER A 133 4.84 -4.58 -5.30
C SER A 133 4.73 -6.05 -4.90
N GLY A 134 5.87 -6.68 -4.63
CA GLY A 134 5.90 -8.01 -4.01
C GLY A 134 5.24 -8.04 -2.63
N PHE A 135 5.52 -7.04 -1.79
CA PHE A 135 4.97 -6.96 -0.43
C PHE A 135 3.45 -6.75 -0.40
N ALA A 136 2.92 -5.86 -1.24
CA ALA A 136 1.47 -5.65 -1.29
C ALA A 136 0.72 -6.89 -1.81
N ARG A 137 1.28 -7.58 -2.80
CA ARG A 137 0.73 -8.87 -3.27
C ARG A 137 0.78 -9.94 -2.21
N MET A 138 1.90 -10.09 -1.51
CA MET A 138 2.00 -11.04 -0.39
C MET A 138 0.92 -10.77 0.64
N GLY A 139 0.72 -9.51 1.05
CA GLY A 139 -0.32 -9.15 2.01
C GLY A 139 -1.73 -9.44 1.46
N ALA A 140 -1.99 -9.13 0.19
CA ALA A 140 -3.27 -9.44 -0.45
C ALA A 140 -3.54 -10.95 -0.52
N PHE A 141 -2.55 -11.77 -0.86
CA PHE A 141 -2.70 -13.23 -0.91
C PHE A 141 -2.88 -13.83 0.49
N LEU A 142 -2.15 -13.32 1.48
CA LEU A 142 -2.28 -13.75 2.87
C LEU A 142 -3.65 -13.42 3.48
N SER A 143 -4.38 -12.44 2.93
CA SER A 143 -5.74 -12.14 3.39
C SER A 143 -6.70 -13.34 3.22
N SER A 144 -6.37 -14.28 2.33
CA SER A 144 -7.17 -15.47 2.02
C SER A 144 -8.62 -15.14 1.63
N ARG A 145 -8.82 -13.96 1.04
CA ARG A 145 -10.10 -13.51 0.50
C ARG A 145 -10.08 -13.63 -1.02
N PHE A 146 -11.27 -13.74 -1.59
CA PHE A 146 -11.48 -13.71 -3.03
C PHE A 146 -12.06 -12.36 -3.43
N HIS A 147 -11.85 -11.97 -4.68
CA HIS A 147 -12.51 -10.81 -5.30
C HIS A 147 -12.20 -9.47 -4.61
N ASN A 148 -11.00 -9.36 -4.05
CA ASN A 148 -10.57 -8.29 -3.15
C ASN A 148 -9.32 -7.57 -3.63
N ILE A 149 -8.73 -7.94 -4.76
CA ILE A 149 -7.46 -7.36 -5.24
C ILE A 149 -7.73 -6.41 -6.41
N TYR A 150 -7.18 -5.19 -6.34
CA TYR A 150 -7.27 -4.20 -7.41
C TYR A 150 -5.85 -3.69 -7.70
N SER A 151 -5.26 -4.16 -8.79
CA SER A 151 -3.85 -3.89 -9.13
C SER A 151 -3.74 -2.71 -10.09
N ILE A 152 -2.93 -1.72 -9.71
CA ILE A 152 -2.64 -0.53 -10.50
C ILE A 152 -1.21 -0.64 -11.02
N ASP A 153 -1.02 -0.25 -12.27
CA ASP A 153 0.30 -0.17 -12.89
C ASP A 153 1.03 1.08 -12.36
N GLY A 154 2.03 0.91 -11.50
CA GLY A 154 2.56 2.00 -10.68
C GLY A 154 3.45 3.00 -11.41
N ILE A 155 3.92 2.69 -12.63
CA ILE A 155 4.92 3.50 -13.34
C ILE A 155 4.32 4.13 -14.61
N HIS A 156 3.19 3.62 -15.10
CA HIS A 156 2.64 4.00 -16.42
C HIS A 156 1.17 4.45 -16.41
N ALA A 157 0.59 4.72 -15.25
CA ALA A 157 -0.82 5.09 -15.16
C ALA A 157 -1.21 6.58 -15.26
N PRO A 158 -0.37 7.60 -15.59
CA PRO A 158 -0.94 8.91 -15.89
C PRO A 158 -1.70 8.83 -17.22
N GLY A 159 -3.03 8.65 -17.14
CA GLY A 159 -3.95 8.71 -18.29
C GLY A 159 -4.82 7.47 -18.53
N ASN A 160 -4.71 6.40 -17.73
CA ASN A 160 -5.60 5.24 -17.86
C ASN A 160 -6.31 4.91 -16.54
N PRO A 161 -7.40 5.63 -16.21
CA PRO A 161 -8.08 5.47 -14.92
C PRO A 161 -8.67 4.06 -14.80
N ARG A 162 -8.23 3.33 -13.78
CA ARG A 162 -8.79 2.02 -13.43
C ARG A 162 -10.17 2.21 -12.81
N ARG A 163 -11.14 1.40 -13.25
CA ARG A 163 -12.43 1.24 -12.56
C ARG A 163 -12.26 0.26 -11.40
N CYS A 164 -12.74 0.63 -10.22
CA CYS A 164 -12.65 -0.19 -9.01
C CYS A 164 -14.04 -0.41 -8.39
N GLY A 165 -14.93 -0.99 -9.18
CA GLY A 165 -16.28 -1.41 -8.77
C GLY A 165 -16.28 -2.79 -8.11
N ARG A 166 -17.46 -3.42 -7.98
CA ARG A 166 -17.59 -4.73 -7.29
C ARG A 166 -17.12 -5.94 -8.10
N THR A 167 -16.96 -5.76 -9.41
CA THR A 167 -16.70 -6.83 -10.38
C THR A 167 -15.37 -6.65 -11.10
N GLU A 168 -14.68 -5.55 -10.84
CA GLU A 168 -13.46 -5.10 -11.50
C GLU A 168 -12.20 -5.46 -10.69
N TYR A 169 -12.29 -6.50 -9.86
CA TYR A 169 -11.16 -7.06 -9.14
C TYR A 169 -10.28 -7.90 -10.08
N ASP A 170 -9.01 -8.03 -9.74
CA ASP A 170 -8.10 -8.98 -10.38
C ASP A 170 -8.17 -10.33 -9.67
N THR A 171 -7.91 -11.41 -10.41
CA THR A 171 -7.73 -12.73 -9.80
C THR A 171 -6.33 -12.83 -9.17
N VAL A 172 -6.16 -13.82 -8.28
CA VAL A 172 -4.85 -14.12 -7.69
C VAL A 172 -3.86 -14.52 -8.78
N GLU A 173 -4.30 -15.32 -9.77
CA GLU A 173 -3.49 -15.77 -10.90
C GLU A 173 -3.03 -14.60 -11.75
N ALA A 174 -3.93 -13.67 -12.08
CA ALA A 174 -3.58 -12.46 -12.84
C ALA A 174 -2.56 -11.61 -12.06
N SER A 175 -2.77 -11.44 -10.76
CA SER A 175 -1.88 -10.66 -9.88
C SER A 175 -0.50 -11.31 -9.70
N ALA A 176 -0.42 -12.64 -9.78
CA ALA A 176 0.81 -13.41 -9.62
C ALA A 176 1.73 -13.39 -10.86
N GLN A 177 1.22 -12.99 -12.03
CA GLN A 177 2.00 -12.96 -13.27
C GLN A 177 2.97 -11.78 -13.38
N HIS A 178 2.85 -10.76 -12.52
CA HIS A 178 3.72 -9.59 -12.57
C HIS A 178 5.07 -9.83 -11.88
N SER A 179 6.15 -9.21 -12.36
CA SER A 179 7.44 -9.25 -11.65
C SER A 179 7.37 -8.46 -10.34
N SER A 180 8.12 -8.88 -9.33
CA SER A 180 8.36 -8.06 -8.12
C SER A 180 9.62 -7.24 -8.34
N GLY A 181 9.53 -5.94 -8.06
CA GLY A 181 10.66 -5.02 -8.22
C GLY A 181 10.58 -4.19 -9.50
N ILE A 182 11.22 -3.03 -9.45
CA ILE A 182 11.38 -2.10 -10.55
C ILE A 182 12.87 -2.10 -10.83
N ARG A 183 13.29 -2.42 -12.06
CA ARG A 183 14.69 -2.31 -12.47
C ARG A 183 15.08 -0.85 -12.62
#